data_AF-A0A418WTR2-F1
#
_entry.id   AF-A0A418WTR2-F1
#
_cell.length_a   1.000
_cell.length_b   1.000
_cell.length_c   1.000
_cell.angle_alpha   90.00
_cell.angle_beta   90.00
_cell.angle_gamma   90.00
#
_symmetry.space_group_name_H-M   'P 1'
#
loop_
_entity.id
_entity.type
_entity.pdbx_description
1 polymer ?
#
loop_
_entity_poly.entity_id
_entity_poly.type
_entity_poly.pdbx_seq_one_letter_code
_entity_poly.pdbx_strand_id
1 'polypeptide(L)'
;MSMALPTEIANAVARETTYAGVPASVLRGIQSAAAKTGVDFKYLLAQAKLESGFDTAAKAATSTARGLYQFIEQTWLKVVKDHGDDHGMSELADAITQGADGRMKVKDAAARKQILALRDDPALAAAMGAEFARDNKEYLEGRLKREVGATDLYMAHFLGAGGASRFLGALERSPTSKAADLLPEAAAANRSIFYNKDGQARSVREVYRRFADKLENAGAVAEAAVTAQGTATVTAAVDVGRQVGRSVAGAAETLARMFGPSLSAHTVLTLAALPMPGDEKADSRVTIKNDTKKSA
;
A
#
# COMPACT_ATOMS: atom_id res chain seq x y z
N MET A 1 -17.85 21.93 30.11
CA MET A 1 -17.79 22.13 28.65
C MET A 1 -16.67 21.26 28.11
N SER A 2 -16.98 20.11 27.52
CA SER A 2 -15.96 19.13 27.09
C SER A 2 -16.56 18.23 26.00
N MET A 3 -16.07 18.35 24.76
CA MET A 3 -16.06 17.30 23.70
C MET A 3 -15.60 17.77 22.29
N ALA A 4 -14.87 18.88 22.13
CA ALA A 4 -14.47 19.38 20.80
C ALA A 4 -13.13 18.85 20.25
N LEU A 5 -12.33 18.16 21.08
CA LEU A 5 -10.95 17.77 20.73
C LEU A 5 -10.80 16.72 19.61
N PRO A 6 -11.65 15.68 19.50
CA PRO A 6 -11.46 14.65 18.47
C PRO A 6 -11.56 15.21 17.04
N THR A 7 -12.46 16.17 16.83
CA THR A 7 -12.77 16.72 15.50
C THR A 7 -11.67 17.65 15.00
N GLU A 8 -11.05 18.45 15.87
CA GLU A 8 -9.95 19.33 15.46
C GLU A 8 -8.68 18.55 15.10
N ILE A 9 -8.41 17.46 15.82
CA ILE A 9 -7.30 16.54 15.55
C ILE A 9 -7.49 15.84 14.20
N ALA A 10 -8.67 15.28 13.96
CA ALA A 10 -9.03 14.68 12.68
C ALA A 10 -8.91 15.70 11.54
N ASN A 11 -9.36 16.95 11.77
CA ASN A 11 -9.25 18.02 10.80
C ASN A 11 -7.80 18.46 10.53
N ALA A 12 -6.90 18.43 11.53
CA ALA A 12 -5.49 18.78 11.38
C ALA A 12 -4.70 17.72 10.60
N VAL A 13 -4.90 16.44 10.90
CA VAL A 13 -4.30 15.30 10.15
C VAL A 13 -4.93 15.19 8.75
N ALA A 14 -6.21 15.55 8.59
CA ALA A 14 -6.89 15.61 7.30
C ALA A 14 -6.45 16.78 6.41
N ARG A 15 -5.63 17.74 6.91
CA ARG A 15 -5.11 18.83 6.07
C ARG A 15 -4.12 18.35 5.02
N GLU A 16 -3.44 17.23 5.27
CA GLU A 16 -2.58 16.63 4.25
C GLU A 16 -3.39 15.73 3.33
N THR A 17 -3.54 16.19 2.09
CA THR A 17 -4.16 15.40 1.02
C THR A 17 -3.23 14.31 0.51
N THR A 18 -1.91 14.44 0.74
CA THR A 18 -0.89 13.50 0.26
C THR A 18 0.31 13.35 1.24
N TYR A 19 0.93 12.17 1.27
CA TYR A 19 2.19 11.88 1.97
C TYR A 19 3.24 11.41 0.97
N ALA A 20 4.32 12.18 0.80
CA ALA A 20 5.35 11.91 -0.23
C ALA A 20 4.77 11.66 -1.64
N GLY A 21 3.71 12.38 -2.01
CA GLY A 21 3.01 12.23 -3.29
C GLY A 21 1.98 11.09 -3.34
N VAL A 22 1.76 10.35 -2.25
CA VAL A 22 0.70 9.33 -2.14
C VAL A 22 -0.56 9.96 -1.54
N PRO A 23 -1.73 9.93 -2.21
CA PRO A 23 -2.97 10.41 -1.61
C PRO A 23 -3.28 9.72 -0.28
N ALA A 24 -3.69 10.50 0.72
CA ALA A 24 -3.92 9.98 2.08
C ALA A 24 -5.02 8.88 2.11
N SER A 25 -6.03 8.98 1.25
CA SER A 25 -7.07 7.95 1.09
C SER A 25 -6.52 6.64 0.52
N VAL A 26 -5.64 6.71 -0.48
CA VAL A 26 -4.95 5.56 -1.07
C VAL A 26 -4.06 4.89 -0.02
N LEU A 27 -3.24 5.67 0.69
CA LEU A 27 -2.34 5.14 1.71
C LEU A 27 -3.09 4.37 2.80
N ARG A 28 -4.17 4.96 3.34
CA ARG A 28 -5.02 4.31 4.35
C ARG A 28 -5.73 3.06 3.81
N GLY A 29 -6.24 3.12 2.57
CA GLY A 29 -6.86 1.97 1.92
C GLY A 29 -5.91 0.79 1.82
N ILE A 30 -4.68 1.05 1.38
CA ILE A 30 -3.62 0.02 1.26
C ILE A 30 -3.18 -0.50 2.63
N GLN A 31 -3.04 0.37 3.65
CA GLN A 31 -2.74 -0.06 5.02
C GLN A 31 -3.80 -1.01 5.58
N SER A 32 -5.08 -0.65 5.40
CA SER A 32 -6.22 -1.48 5.82
C SER A 32 -6.24 -2.82 5.09
N ALA A 33 -6.05 -2.81 3.77
CA ALA A 33 -6.05 -4.01 2.94
C ALA A 33 -4.88 -4.96 3.31
N ALA A 34 -3.67 -4.42 3.50
CA ALA A 34 -2.51 -5.18 3.95
C ALA A 34 -2.77 -5.85 5.32
N ALA A 35 -3.30 -5.09 6.28
CA ALA A 35 -3.59 -5.60 7.62
C ALA A 35 -4.66 -6.72 7.62
N LYS A 36 -5.68 -6.61 6.76
CA LYS A 36 -6.77 -7.60 6.68
C LYS A 36 -6.36 -8.89 5.97
N THR A 37 -5.53 -8.80 4.94
CA THR A 37 -5.19 -9.94 4.07
C THR A 37 -3.85 -10.60 4.41
N GLY A 38 -3.00 -9.91 5.18
CA GLY A 38 -1.63 -10.36 5.46
C GLY A 38 -0.66 -10.16 4.29
N VAL A 39 -1.09 -9.52 3.20
CA VAL A 39 -0.20 -9.16 2.09
C VAL A 39 0.69 -7.99 2.50
N ASP A 40 1.97 -8.05 2.11
CA ASP A 40 2.94 -7.02 2.47
C ASP A 40 2.51 -5.62 1.98
N PHE A 41 2.50 -4.67 2.92
CA PHE A 41 2.10 -3.28 2.67
C PHE A 41 3.01 -2.60 1.64
N LYS A 42 4.33 -2.79 1.73
CA LYS A 42 5.28 -2.15 0.80
C LYS A 42 5.06 -2.65 -0.62
N TYR A 43 4.80 -3.96 -0.79
CA TYR A 43 4.45 -4.55 -2.08
C TYR A 43 3.16 -3.94 -2.65
N LEU A 44 2.08 -3.87 -1.86
CA LEU A 44 0.81 -3.30 -2.35
C LEU A 44 0.95 -1.83 -2.77
N LEU A 45 1.75 -1.06 -2.03
CA LEU A 45 2.00 0.34 -2.36
C LEU A 45 2.92 0.49 -3.58
N ALA A 46 3.97 -0.33 -3.69
CA ALA A 46 4.85 -0.37 -4.86
C ALA A 46 4.08 -0.77 -6.13
N GLN A 47 3.19 -1.76 -6.03
CA GLN A 47 2.33 -2.15 -7.14
C GLN A 47 1.39 -1.02 -7.56
N ALA A 48 0.71 -0.35 -6.62
CA ALA A 48 -0.14 0.81 -6.94
C ALA A 48 0.66 1.94 -7.63
N LYS A 49 1.91 2.16 -7.21
CA LYS A 49 2.80 3.13 -7.87
C LYS A 49 3.08 2.76 -9.33
N LEU A 50 3.38 1.48 -9.58
CA LEU A 50 3.74 0.98 -10.91
C LEU A 50 2.53 0.93 -11.85
N GLU A 51 1.35 0.59 -11.34
CA GLU A 51 0.16 0.40 -12.17
C GLU A 51 -0.51 1.72 -12.54
N SER A 52 -0.66 2.65 -11.59
CA SER A 52 -1.40 3.90 -11.84
C SER A 52 -0.69 5.17 -11.37
N GLY A 53 0.47 5.05 -10.73
CA GLY A 53 1.09 6.21 -10.07
C GLY A 53 0.24 6.78 -8.93
N PHE A 54 -0.61 5.95 -8.31
CA PHE A 54 -1.64 6.31 -7.32
C PHE A 54 -2.85 7.06 -7.86
N ASP A 55 -3.02 7.18 -9.18
CA ASP A 55 -4.25 7.67 -9.77
C ASP A 55 -5.34 6.60 -9.64
N THR A 56 -6.41 6.92 -8.91
CA THR A 56 -7.53 6.03 -8.65
C THR A 56 -8.50 5.95 -9.84
N ALA A 57 -8.45 6.90 -10.77
CA ALA A 57 -9.29 6.93 -11.96
C ALA A 57 -8.53 6.56 -13.25
N ALA A 58 -7.27 6.13 -13.11
CA ALA A 58 -6.40 5.77 -14.23
C ALA A 58 -7.08 4.79 -15.17
N LYS A 59 -6.93 5.01 -16.48
CA LYS A 59 -7.57 4.21 -17.52
C LYS A 59 -6.58 3.90 -18.63
N ALA A 60 -6.38 2.62 -18.91
CA ALA A 60 -5.56 2.20 -20.02
C ALA A 60 -6.25 2.52 -21.36
N ALA A 61 -5.49 2.96 -22.35
CA ALA A 61 -6.01 3.28 -23.67
C ALA A 61 -6.37 2.04 -24.51
N THR A 62 -5.71 0.90 -24.25
CA THR A 62 -5.75 -0.31 -25.08
C THR A 62 -6.47 -1.49 -24.44
N SER A 63 -6.97 -1.34 -23.22
CA SER A 63 -7.62 -2.42 -22.48
C SER A 63 -8.72 -1.90 -21.56
N THR A 64 -9.41 -2.81 -20.87
CA THR A 64 -10.40 -2.45 -19.85
C THR A 64 -9.77 -2.12 -18.50
N ALA A 65 -8.44 -2.13 -18.40
CA ALA A 65 -7.71 -1.87 -17.17
C ALA A 65 -8.03 -0.47 -16.61
N ARG A 66 -8.43 -0.42 -15.34
CA ARG A 66 -8.84 0.81 -14.66
C ARG A 66 -8.47 0.80 -13.18
N GLY A 67 -8.21 1.99 -12.66
CA GLY A 67 -8.07 2.28 -11.25
C GLY A 67 -6.71 1.97 -10.67
N LEU A 68 -6.64 2.01 -9.33
CA LEU A 68 -5.39 1.98 -8.56
C LEU A 68 -4.45 0.81 -8.90
N TYR A 69 -5.02 -0.35 -9.23
CA TYR A 69 -4.30 -1.58 -9.58
C TYR A 69 -4.54 -2.02 -11.03
N GLN A 70 -5.04 -1.13 -11.88
CA GLN A 70 -5.26 -1.38 -13.31
C GLN A 70 -6.02 -2.70 -13.60
N PHE A 71 -7.03 -3.02 -12.80
CA PHE A 71 -7.81 -4.24 -12.98
C PHE A 71 -8.55 -4.23 -14.32
N ILE A 72 -8.32 -5.27 -15.14
CA ILE A 72 -9.18 -5.57 -16.28
C ILE A 72 -10.53 -6.09 -15.81
N GLU A 73 -11.55 -5.90 -16.64
CA GLU A 73 -12.94 -6.15 -16.27
C GLU A 73 -13.20 -7.58 -15.74
N GLN A 74 -12.72 -8.60 -16.44
CA GLN A 74 -13.00 -9.99 -16.07
C GLN A 74 -12.32 -10.38 -14.77
N THR A 75 -11.08 -9.92 -14.55
CA THR A 75 -10.38 -10.14 -13.28
C THR A 75 -11.09 -9.42 -12.13
N TRP A 76 -11.50 -8.17 -12.34
CA TRP A 76 -12.26 -7.42 -11.33
C TRP A 76 -13.54 -8.14 -10.92
N LEU A 77 -14.36 -8.54 -11.90
CA LEU A 77 -15.59 -9.26 -11.63
C LEU A 77 -15.33 -10.57 -10.89
N LYS A 78 -14.26 -11.30 -11.22
CA LYS A 78 -13.89 -12.51 -10.49
C LYS A 78 -13.53 -12.23 -9.04
N VAL A 79 -12.67 -11.24 -8.78
CA VAL A 79 -12.23 -10.93 -7.42
C VAL A 79 -13.40 -10.42 -6.58
N VAL A 80 -14.29 -9.59 -7.14
CA VAL A 80 -15.52 -9.16 -6.44
C VAL A 80 -16.47 -10.34 -6.20
N LYS A 81 -16.60 -11.27 -7.16
CA LYS A 81 -17.43 -12.48 -6.97
C LYS A 81 -16.93 -13.35 -5.81
N ASP A 82 -15.61 -13.44 -5.67
CA ASP A 82 -14.97 -14.37 -4.73
C ASP A 82 -14.83 -13.76 -3.33
N HIS A 83 -14.55 -12.46 -3.23
CA HIS A 83 -14.23 -11.79 -1.95
C HIS A 83 -15.14 -10.60 -1.64
N GLY A 84 -16.09 -10.26 -2.49
CA GLY A 84 -16.91 -9.06 -2.31
C GLY A 84 -17.68 -9.05 -1.00
N ASP A 85 -18.16 -10.22 -0.57
CA ASP A 85 -18.89 -10.41 0.68
C ASP A 85 -18.06 -9.97 1.90
N ASP A 86 -16.77 -10.34 1.93
CA ASP A 86 -15.84 -10.02 3.01
C ASP A 86 -15.58 -8.51 3.18
N HIS A 87 -15.91 -7.73 2.14
CA HIS A 87 -15.69 -6.29 2.08
C HIS A 87 -16.99 -5.50 1.94
N GLY A 88 -18.13 -6.10 2.30
CA GLY A 88 -19.42 -5.41 2.36
C GLY A 88 -20.07 -5.17 0.99
N MET A 89 -19.68 -5.95 -0.02
CA MET A 89 -20.22 -5.89 -1.39
C MET A 89 -21.13 -7.08 -1.72
N SER A 90 -21.78 -7.71 -0.72
CA SER A 90 -22.50 -8.98 -0.91
C SER A 90 -23.53 -8.95 -2.04
N GLU A 91 -24.42 -7.95 -2.05
CA GLU A 91 -25.43 -7.82 -3.11
C GLU A 91 -24.81 -7.69 -4.52
N LEU A 92 -23.65 -7.02 -4.60
CA LEU A 92 -22.94 -6.81 -5.86
C LEU A 92 -22.16 -8.06 -6.28
N ALA A 93 -21.61 -8.82 -5.33
CA ALA A 93 -20.96 -10.10 -5.59
C ALA A 93 -21.97 -11.15 -6.06
N ASP A 94 -23.15 -11.22 -5.45
CA ASP A 94 -24.24 -12.12 -5.82
C ASP A 94 -24.79 -11.84 -7.23
N ALA A 95 -24.73 -10.59 -7.68
CA ALA A 95 -25.12 -10.21 -9.04
C ALA A 95 -24.15 -10.74 -10.12
N ILE A 96 -22.97 -11.21 -9.73
CA ILE A 96 -21.96 -11.77 -10.65
C ILE A 96 -22.18 -13.28 -10.75
N THR A 97 -22.18 -13.79 -11.98
CA THR A 97 -22.30 -15.21 -12.29
C THR A 97 -21.15 -15.66 -13.16
N GLN A 98 -20.70 -16.90 -12.97
CA GLN A 98 -19.73 -17.52 -13.86
C GLN A 98 -20.47 -18.38 -14.89
N GLY A 99 -20.26 -18.09 -16.18
CA GLY A 99 -20.80 -18.91 -17.25
C GLY A 99 -20.09 -20.25 -17.38
N ALA A 100 -20.67 -21.18 -18.15
CA ALA A 100 -20.03 -22.46 -18.49
C ALA A 100 -18.70 -22.29 -19.26
N ASP A 101 -18.50 -21.12 -19.89
CA ASP A 101 -17.27 -20.69 -20.55
C ASP A 101 -16.21 -20.16 -19.57
N GLY A 102 -16.49 -20.18 -18.26
CA GLY A 102 -15.64 -19.64 -17.20
C GLY A 102 -15.64 -18.12 -17.09
N ARG A 103 -16.38 -17.40 -17.95
CA ARG A 103 -16.42 -15.93 -17.98
C ARG A 103 -17.37 -15.37 -16.94
N MET A 104 -16.98 -14.25 -16.32
CA MET A 104 -17.82 -13.54 -15.37
C MET A 104 -18.83 -12.65 -16.11
N LYS A 105 -20.10 -12.76 -15.70
CA LYS A 105 -21.25 -12.10 -16.32
C LYS A 105 -22.11 -11.45 -15.23
N VAL A 106 -22.61 -10.26 -15.52
CA VAL A 106 -23.60 -9.55 -14.69
C VAL A 106 -24.79 -9.27 -15.59
N LYS A 107 -25.96 -9.83 -15.23
CA LYS A 107 -27.17 -9.77 -16.07
C LYS A 107 -27.73 -8.34 -16.13
N ASP A 108 -27.78 -7.67 -14.99
CA ASP A 108 -28.28 -6.31 -14.90
C ASP A 108 -27.20 -5.28 -15.29
N ALA A 109 -27.54 -4.41 -16.24
CA ALA A 109 -26.59 -3.45 -16.78
C ALA A 109 -26.22 -2.33 -15.77
N ALA A 110 -27.15 -1.96 -14.88
CA ALA A 110 -26.91 -0.94 -13.87
C ALA A 110 -25.99 -1.48 -12.76
N ALA A 111 -26.26 -2.69 -12.27
CA ALA A 111 -25.41 -3.41 -11.33
C ALA A 111 -24.01 -3.61 -11.92
N ARG A 112 -23.91 -4.02 -13.20
CA ARG A 112 -22.61 -4.15 -13.89
C ARG A 112 -21.84 -2.83 -13.89
N LYS A 113 -22.50 -1.73 -14.22
CA LYS A 113 -21.87 -0.39 -14.22
C LYS A 113 -21.39 -0.03 -12.81
N GLN A 114 -22.20 -0.27 -11.78
CA GLN A 114 -21.84 -0.01 -10.38
C GLN A 114 -20.62 -0.82 -9.96
N ILE A 115 -20.63 -2.15 -10.17
CA ILE A 115 -19.52 -3.04 -9.83
C ILE A 115 -18.22 -2.55 -10.50
N LEU A 116 -18.26 -2.21 -11.79
CA LEU A 116 -17.08 -1.78 -12.51
C LEU A 116 -16.56 -0.40 -12.11
N ALA A 117 -17.42 0.47 -11.56
CA ALA A 117 -17.06 1.79 -11.07
C ALA A 117 -16.33 1.73 -9.71
N LEU A 118 -16.51 0.66 -8.94
CA LEU A 118 -15.81 0.44 -7.66
C LEU A 118 -14.28 0.31 -7.83
N ARG A 119 -13.78 0.11 -9.05
CA ARG A 119 -12.33 0.18 -9.36
C ARG A 119 -11.74 1.56 -9.08
N ASP A 120 -12.57 2.60 -9.05
CA ASP A 120 -12.14 3.97 -8.78
C ASP A 120 -12.15 4.31 -7.29
N ASP A 121 -12.77 3.46 -6.46
CA ASP A 121 -12.76 3.64 -5.01
C ASP A 121 -11.40 3.17 -4.45
N PRO A 122 -10.60 4.04 -3.81
CA PRO A 122 -9.26 3.67 -3.36
C PRO A 122 -9.27 2.56 -2.29
N ALA A 123 -10.29 2.51 -1.43
CA ALA A 123 -10.35 1.54 -0.35
C ALA A 123 -10.75 0.16 -0.88
N LEU A 124 -11.79 0.10 -1.73
CA LEU A 124 -12.25 -1.15 -2.33
C LEU A 124 -11.27 -1.67 -3.38
N ALA A 125 -10.66 -0.80 -4.19
CA ALA A 125 -9.62 -1.21 -5.13
C ALA A 125 -8.39 -1.76 -4.38
N ALA A 126 -8.01 -1.18 -3.24
CA ALA A 126 -6.95 -1.72 -2.39
C ALA A 126 -7.32 -3.06 -1.75
N ALA A 127 -8.54 -3.20 -1.23
CA ALA A 127 -9.03 -4.46 -0.70
C ALA A 127 -8.97 -5.58 -1.76
N MET A 128 -9.60 -5.38 -2.93
CA MET A 128 -9.60 -6.36 -4.01
C MET A 128 -8.19 -6.60 -4.58
N GLY A 129 -7.35 -5.57 -4.64
CA GLY A 129 -5.94 -5.70 -5.02
C GLY A 129 -5.17 -6.62 -4.07
N ALA A 130 -5.41 -6.50 -2.77
CA ALA A 130 -4.80 -7.35 -1.75
C ALA A 130 -5.35 -8.78 -1.77
N GLU A 131 -6.66 -8.97 -1.93
CA GLU A 131 -7.24 -10.30 -2.07
C GLU A 131 -6.70 -11.03 -3.31
N PHE A 132 -6.61 -10.31 -4.45
CA PHE A 132 -6.02 -10.88 -5.65
C PHE A 132 -4.54 -11.26 -5.45
N ALA A 133 -3.78 -10.46 -4.71
CA ALA A 133 -2.40 -10.80 -4.35
C ALA A 133 -2.33 -12.01 -3.41
N ARG A 134 -3.24 -12.12 -2.44
CA ARG A 134 -3.35 -13.26 -1.51
C ARG A 134 -3.63 -14.56 -2.28
N ASP A 135 -4.63 -14.55 -3.15
CA ASP A 135 -4.97 -15.72 -4.00
C ASP A 135 -3.80 -16.15 -4.88
N ASN A 136 -3.07 -15.19 -5.47
CA ASN A 136 -1.88 -15.47 -6.26
C ASN A 136 -0.75 -16.04 -5.39
N LYS A 137 -0.58 -15.55 -4.16
CA LYS A 137 0.38 -16.07 -3.19
C LYS A 137 0.11 -17.54 -2.91
N GLU A 138 -1.11 -17.85 -2.48
CA GLU A 138 -1.54 -19.21 -2.15
C GLU A 138 -1.37 -20.17 -3.33
N TYR A 139 -1.78 -19.74 -4.53
CA TYR A 139 -1.61 -20.52 -5.75
C TYR A 139 -0.13 -20.81 -6.02
N LEU A 140 0.73 -19.79 -5.99
CA LEU A 140 2.15 -19.93 -6.29
C LEU A 140 2.88 -20.79 -5.24
N GLU A 141 2.65 -20.57 -3.95
CA GLU A 141 3.28 -21.36 -2.88
C GLU A 141 2.85 -22.83 -2.96
N GLY A 142 1.57 -23.08 -3.27
CA GLY A 142 1.05 -24.42 -3.51
C GLY A 142 1.75 -25.15 -4.66
N ARG A 143 2.16 -24.43 -5.71
CA ARG A 143 2.80 -24.99 -6.91
C ARG A 143 4.32 -25.06 -6.82
N LEU A 144 4.96 -24.07 -6.21
CA LEU A 144 6.42 -23.93 -6.15
C LEU A 144 7.02 -24.56 -4.89
N LYS A 145 6.22 -24.81 -3.84
CA LYS A 145 6.68 -25.39 -2.56
C LYS A 145 7.80 -24.57 -1.88
N ARG A 146 7.76 -23.26 -2.07
CA ARG A 146 8.60 -22.27 -1.39
C ARG A 146 7.77 -21.02 -1.09
N GLU A 147 8.27 -20.18 -0.21
CA GLU A 147 7.69 -18.87 0.05
C GLU A 147 7.73 -17.99 -1.20
N VAL A 148 6.66 -17.22 -1.39
CA VAL A 148 6.46 -16.30 -2.52
C VAL A 148 6.70 -14.87 -2.07
N GLY A 149 7.67 -14.21 -2.73
CA GLY A 149 8.05 -12.83 -2.45
C GLY A 149 7.34 -11.80 -3.35
N ALA A 150 7.61 -10.51 -3.11
CA ALA A 150 6.97 -9.42 -3.84
C ALA A 150 7.16 -9.50 -5.36
N THR A 151 8.35 -9.86 -5.84
CA THR A 151 8.62 -10.03 -7.28
C THR A 151 7.84 -11.19 -7.88
N ASP A 152 7.70 -12.30 -7.16
CA ASP A 152 6.90 -13.44 -7.61
C ASP A 152 5.42 -13.06 -7.77
N LEU A 153 4.87 -12.30 -6.79
CA LEU A 153 3.50 -11.78 -6.86
C LEU A 153 3.32 -10.80 -8.01
N TYR A 154 4.28 -9.91 -8.25
CA TYR A 154 4.20 -8.99 -9.38
C TYR A 154 4.31 -9.71 -10.73
N MET A 155 5.07 -10.80 -10.80
CA MET A 155 5.08 -11.69 -11.95
C MET A 155 3.71 -12.36 -12.15
N ALA A 156 3.02 -12.78 -11.08
CA ALA A 156 1.66 -13.32 -11.16
C ALA A 156 0.64 -12.27 -11.60
N HIS A 157 0.77 -11.03 -11.16
CA HIS A 157 -0.07 -9.93 -11.65
C HIS A 157 0.08 -9.76 -13.18
N PHE A 158 1.31 -9.76 -13.68
CA PHE A 158 1.61 -9.54 -15.08
C PHE A 158 1.29 -10.74 -16.00
N LEU A 159 1.63 -11.95 -15.59
CA LEU A 159 1.50 -13.17 -16.41
C LEU A 159 0.24 -13.99 -16.12
N GLY A 160 -0.50 -13.63 -15.07
CA GLY A 160 -1.44 -14.53 -14.40
C GLY A 160 -0.73 -15.61 -13.58
N ALA A 161 -1.44 -16.17 -12.60
CA ALA A 161 -0.90 -17.15 -11.65
C ALA A 161 -0.26 -18.37 -12.33
N GLY A 162 -0.91 -18.92 -13.37
CA GLY A 162 -0.41 -20.07 -14.13
C GLY A 162 0.86 -19.75 -14.93
N GLY A 163 0.90 -18.60 -15.60
CA GLY A 163 2.07 -18.14 -16.35
C GLY A 163 3.26 -17.87 -15.44
N ALA A 164 3.03 -17.22 -14.29
CA ALA A 164 4.04 -16.98 -13.27
C ALA A 164 4.56 -18.29 -12.66
N SER A 165 3.70 -19.25 -12.32
CA SER A 165 4.15 -20.56 -11.81
C SER A 165 5.09 -21.27 -12.80
N ARG A 166 4.76 -21.26 -14.11
CA ARG A 166 5.65 -21.81 -15.15
C ARG A 166 6.97 -21.05 -15.22
N PHE A 167 6.91 -19.72 -15.21
CA PHE A 167 8.08 -18.84 -15.26
C PHE A 167 9.01 -19.04 -14.07
N LEU A 168 8.48 -19.00 -12.85
CA LEU A 168 9.25 -19.11 -11.61
C LEU A 168 9.84 -20.51 -11.44
N GLY A 169 9.14 -21.56 -11.87
CA GLY A 169 9.75 -22.89 -11.94
C GLY A 169 10.91 -22.96 -12.95
N ALA A 170 10.84 -22.25 -14.07
CA ALA A 170 11.95 -22.15 -15.02
C ALA A 170 13.10 -21.27 -14.49
N LEU A 171 12.81 -20.28 -13.65
CA LEU A 171 13.83 -19.46 -12.99
C LEU A 171 14.73 -20.31 -12.10
N GLU A 172 14.16 -21.29 -11.40
CA GLU A 172 14.91 -22.22 -10.55
C GLU A 172 15.72 -23.23 -11.37
N ARG A 173 15.11 -23.82 -12.41
CA ARG A 173 15.71 -24.94 -13.15
C ARG A 173 16.62 -24.52 -14.30
N SER A 174 16.25 -23.47 -15.02
CA SER A 174 16.89 -23.05 -16.27
C SER A 174 16.90 -21.51 -16.42
N PRO A 175 17.52 -20.78 -15.48
CA PRO A 175 17.46 -19.31 -15.42
C PRO A 175 18.07 -18.60 -16.64
N THR A 176 18.98 -19.24 -17.37
CA THR A 176 19.63 -18.70 -18.57
C THR A 176 18.87 -18.99 -19.87
N SER A 177 17.82 -19.80 -19.82
CA SER A 177 16.95 -20.07 -20.97
C SER A 177 16.19 -18.80 -21.39
N LYS A 178 15.83 -18.71 -22.67
CA LYS A 178 15.11 -17.56 -23.23
C LYS A 178 13.68 -17.52 -22.66
N ALA A 179 13.32 -16.42 -22.02
CA ALA A 179 11.98 -16.24 -21.44
C ALA A 179 10.87 -16.25 -22.50
N ALA A 180 11.18 -15.76 -23.71
CA ALA A 180 10.23 -15.71 -24.81
C ALA A 180 9.80 -17.10 -25.32
N ASP A 181 10.68 -18.10 -25.21
CA ASP A 181 10.35 -19.47 -25.63
C ASP A 181 9.38 -20.13 -24.63
N LEU A 182 9.43 -19.70 -23.36
CA LEU A 182 8.54 -20.21 -22.31
C LEU A 182 7.13 -19.59 -22.37
N LEU A 183 7.04 -18.32 -22.77
CA LEU A 183 5.82 -17.50 -22.76
C LEU A 183 5.68 -16.70 -24.07
N PRO A 184 5.46 -17.37 -25.21
CA PRO A 184 5.49 -16.71 -26.51
C PRO A 184 4.41 -15.64 -26.67
N GLU A 185 3.20 -15.83 -26.13
CA GLU A 185 2.11 -14.87 -26.21
C GLU A 185 2.43 -13.60 -25.40
N ALA A 186 2.92 -13.76 -24.17
CA ALA A 186 3.34 -12.63 -23.33
C ALA A 186 4.53 -11.90 -23.96
N ALA A 187 5.46 -12.61 -24.59
CA ALA A 187 6.60 -12.05 -25.28
C ALA A 187 6.21 -11.26 -26.53
N ALA A 188 5.22 -11.74 -27.27
CA ALA A 188 4.65 -11.02 -28.41
C ALA A 188 3.96 -9.72 -27.98
N ALA A 189 3.14 -9.77 -26.93
CA ALA A 189 2.42 -8.61 -26.41
C ALA A 189 3.34 -7.58 -25.71
N ASN A 190 4.46 -8.02 -25.14
CA ASN A 190 5.31 -7.20 -24.28
C ASN A 190 6.78 -7.26 -24.71
N ARG A 191 7.06 -6.97 -25.99
CA ARG A 191 8.40 -7.14 -26.57
C ARG A 191 9.51 -6.44 -25.78
N SER A 192 9.26 -5.24 -25.25
CA SER A 192 10.24 -4.48 -24.47
C SER A 192 10.67 -5.16 -23.16
N ILE A 193 9.85 -6.08 -22.63
CA ILE A 193 10.16 -6.88 -21.44
C ILE A 193 11.00 -8.10 -21.82
N PHE A 194 10.62 -8.80 -22.88
CA PHE A 194 11.22 -10.08 -23.26
C PHE A 194 12.44 -9.97 -24.20
N TYR A 195 12.66 -8.82 -24.83
CA TYR A 195 13.74 -8.62 -25.80
C TYR A 195 14.52 -7.32 -25.56
N ASN A 196 15.82 -7.39 -25.85
CA ASN A 196 16.71 -6.24 -25.93
C ASN A 196 16.39 -5.37 -27.16
N LYS A 197 16.94 -4.14 -27.18
CA LYS A 197 16.71 -3.20 -28.29
C LYS A 197 17.23 -3.72 -29.63
N ASP A 198 18.26 -4.56 -29.60
CA ASP A 198 18.84 -5.28 -30.74
C ASP A 198 18.04 -6.53 -31.16
N GLY A 199 16.92 -6.83 -30.48
CA GLY A 199 16.04 -7.95 -30.79
C GLY A 199 16.44 -9.27 -30.12
N GLN A 200 17.56 -9.33 -29.38
CA GLN A 200 17.95 -10.55 -28.67
C GLN A 200 16.97 -10.86 -27.53
N ALA A 201 16.58 -12.13 -27.41
CA ALA A 201 15.68 -12.59 -26.35
C ALA A 201 16.41 -12.58 -24.99
N ARG A 202 15.76 -12.00 -23.98
CA ARG A 202 16.24 -12.04 -22.60
C ARG A 202 16.03 -13.42 -21.99
N SER A 203 16.93 -13.76 -21.10
CA SER A 203 16.81 -14.93 -20.24
C SER A 203 15.69 -14.76 -19.21
N VAL A 204 15.22 -15.88 -18.66
CA VAL A 204 14.27 -15.92 -17.53
C VAL A 204 14.80 -15.07 -16.35
N ARG A 205 16.09 -15.21 -16.01
CA ARG A 205 16.70 -14.42 -14.93
C ARG A 205 16.71 -12.92 -15.21
N GLU A 206 17.03 -12.51 -16.44
CA GLU A 206 17.03 -11.09 -16.81
C GLU A 206 15.63 -10.49 -16.77
N VAL A 207 14.62 -11.22 -17.25
CA VAL A 207 13.23 -10.78 -17.13
C VAL A 207 12.86 -10.63 -15.65
N TYR A 208 13.14 -11.63 -14.81
CA TYR A 208 12.84 -11.56 -13.37
C TYR A 208 13.51 -10.36 -12.69
N ARG A 209 14.81 -10.13 -12.93
CA ARG A 209 15.55 -8.99 -12.37
C ARG A 209 14.89 -7.67 -12.75
N ARG A 210 14.44 -7.51 -13.99
CA ARG A 210 13.75 -6.26 -14.40
C ARG A 210 12.47 -6.00 -13.62
N PHE A 211 11.73 -7.03 -13.22
CA PHE A 211 10.55 -6.86 -12.35
C PHE A 211 10.97 -6.55 -10.91
N ALA A 212 12.02 -7.20 -10.41
CA ALA A 212 12.58 -6.89 -9.09
C ALA A 212 13.05 -5.43 -9.01
N ASP A 213 13.83 -4.96 -9.99
CA ASP A 213 14.33 -3.58 -10.06
C ASP A 213 13.17 -2.56 -10.10
N LYS A 214 12.09 -2.86 -10.83
CA LYS A 214 10.89 -2.00 -10.86
C LYS A 214 10.24 -1.88 -9.48
N LEU A 215 10.10 -3.00 -8.76
CA LEU A 215 9.52 -3.01 -7.43
C LEU A 215 10.42 -2.32 -6.40
N GLU A 216 11.73 -2.54 -6.47
CA GLU A 216 12.70 -1.88 -5.58
C GLU A 216 12.61 -0.35 -5.73
N ASN A 217 12.63 0.14 -6.98
CA ASN A 217 12.49 1.56 -7.27
C ASN A 217 11.15 2.14 -6.79
N ALA A 218 10.06 1.37 -6.89
CA ALA A 218 8.76 1.78 -6.38
C ALA A 218 8.65 1.68 -4.84
N GLY A 219 9.37 0.75 -4.21
CA GLY A 219 9.39 0.52 -2.77
C GLY A 219 9.97 1.70 -1.97
N ALA A 220 10.91 2.45 -2.55
CA ALA A 220 11.42 3.69 -1.94
C ALA A 220 10.31 4.72 -1.67
N VAL A 221 9.26 4.74 -2.51
CA VAL A 221 8.08 5.61 -2.31
C VAL A 221 7.29 5.19 -1.06
N ALA A 222 7.24 3.88 -0.77
CA ALA A 222 6.54 3.38 0.41
C ALA A 222 7.18 3.86 1.70
N GLU A 223 8.51 3.79 1.79
CA GLU A 223 9.25 4.24 2.97
C GLU A 223 9.14 5.74 3.18
N ALA A 224 9.21 6.53 2.10
CA ALA A 224 9.01 7.97 2.15
C ALA A 224 7.58 8.33 2.60
N ALA A 225 6.56 7.64 2.10
CA ALA A 225 5.17 7.89 2.47
C ALA A 225 4.89 7.58 3.94
N VAL A 226 5.40 6.46 4.46
CA VAL A 226 5.26 6.12 5.89
C VAL A 226 5.97 7.15 6.77
N THR A 227 7.18 7.57 6.39
CA THR A 227 7.95 8.57 7.14
C THR A 227 7.22 9.92 7.17
N ALA A 228 6.69 10.36 6.02
CA ALA A 228 5.91 11.58 5.91
C ALA A 228 4.63 11.53 6.77
N GLN A 229 3.87 10.44 6.68
CA GLN A 229 2.67 10.22 7.50
C GLN A 229 2.98 10.23 9.00
N GLY A 230 4.07 9.59 9.42
CA GLY A 230 4.52 9.59 10.80
C GLY A 230 4.88 10.98 11.30
N THR A 231 5.67 11.73 10.52
CA THR A 231 6.08 13.11 10.85
C THR A 231 4.87 14.03 11.00
N ALA A 232 3.92 13.95 10.07
CA ALA A 232 2.67 14.71 10.12
C ALA A 232 1.84 14.38 11.37
N THR A 233 1.72 13.10 11.71
CA THR A 233 0.97 12.64 12.88
C THR A 233 1.59 13.18 14.18
N VAL A 234 2.93 13.13 14.30
CA VAL A 234 3.63 13.68 15.47
C VAL A 234 3.47 15.19 15.56
N THR A 235 3.57 15.89 14.43
CA THR A 235 3.42 17.35 14.38
C THR A 235 2.02 17.77 14.87
N ALA A 236 0.97 17.11 14.35
CA ALA A 236 -0.39 17.33 14.82
C ALA A 236 -0.56 17.00 16.32
N ALA A 237 0.06 15.94 16.82
CA ALA A 237 0.03 15.58 18.24
C ALA A 237 0.64 16.67 19.14
N VAL A 238 1.78 17.23 18.73
CA VAL A 238 2.49 18.29 19.44
C VAL A 238 1.66 19.58 19.47
N ASP A 239 1.09 19.97 18.33
CA ASP A 239 0.27 21.18 18.24
C ASP A 239 -0.98 21.10 19.12
N VAL A 240 -1.63 19.93 19.13
CA VAL A 240 -2.79 19.66 19.99
C VAL A 240 -2.37 19.68 21.46
N GLY A 241 -1.28 18.99 21.82
CA GLY A 241 -0.73 18.99 23.18
C GLY A 241 -0.47 20.40 23.70
N ARG A 242 0.11 21.27 22.85
CA ARG A 242 0.34 22.70 23.14
C ARG A 242 -0.97 23.46 23.36
N GLN A 243 -1.99 23.22 22.54
CA GLN A 243 -3.29 23.90 22.64
C GLN A 243 -4.10 23.50 23.88
N VAL A 244 -4.02 22.23 24.30
CA VAL A 244 -4.83 21.70 25.42
C VAL A 244 -4.10 21.60 26.75
N GLY A 245 -2.83 22.01 26.81
CA GLY A 245 -1.99 21.88 28.00
C GLY A 245 -1.78 20.43 28.45
N ARG A 246 -1.84 19.46 27.52
CA ARG A 246 -1.59 18.04 27.79
C ARG A 246 -0.19 17.64 27.33
N SER A 247 0.37 16.62 27.97
CA SER A 247 1.63 16.04 27.52
C SER A 247 1.50 15.48 26.10
N VAL A 248 2.55 15.67 25.30
CA VAL A 248 2.64 15.18 23.90
C VAL A 248 2.38 13.67 23.84
N ALA A 249 2.82 12.92 24.85
CA ALA A 249 2.57 11.48 24.96
C ALA A 249 1.07 11.12 25.01
N GLY A 250 0.26 11.86 25.78
CA GLY A 250 -1.19 11.61 25.86
C GLY A 250 -1.95 11.98 24.58
N ALA A 251 -1.47 13.01 23.86
CA ALA A 251 -2.02 13.38 22.56
C ALA A 251 -1.68 12.35 21.47
N ALA A 252 -0.42 11.87 21.46
CA ALA A 252 0.06 10.82 20.57
C ALA A 252 -0.69 9.49 20.72
N GLU A 253 -0.95 9.05 21.95
CA GLU A 253 -1.65 7.79 22.21
C GLU A 253 -3.13 7.85 21.78
N THR A 254 -3.76 9.01 21.92
CA THR A 254 -5.11 9.28 21.41
C THR A 254 -5.15 9.22 19.88
N LEU A 255 -4.12 9.76 19.23
CA LEU A 255 -3.95 9.73 17.78
C LEU A 255 -3.69 8.32 17.23
N ALA A 256 -2.80 7.56 17.86
CA ALA A 256 -2.51 6.18 17.47
C ALA A 256 -3.75 5.26 17.56
N ARG A 257 -4.61 5.48 18.56
CA ARG A 257 -5.91 4.79 18.68
C ARG A 257 -6.91 5.16 17.58
N MET A 258 -6.82 6.36 17.03
CA MET A 258 -7.75 6.89 16.01
C MET A 258 -7.35 6.51 14.58
N PHE A 259 -6.04 6.44 14.29
CA PHE A 259 -5.51 6.20 12.95
C PHE A 259 -4.92 4.79 12.74
N GLY A 260 -4.92 3.95 13.78
CA GLY A 260 -4.49 2.55 13.72
C GLY A 260 -3.00 2.34 14.04
N PRO A 261 -2.60 1.09 14.33
CA PRO A 261 -1.32 0.74 14.98
C PRO A 261 -0.07 0.86 14.09
N SER A 262 -0.14 1.49 12.92
CA SER A 262 0.98 1.54 11.97
C SER A 262 2.12 2.49 12.39
N LEU A 263 1.94 3.27 13.46
CA LEU A 263 3.03 3.93 14.18
C LEU A 263 3.16 3.25 15.53
N SER A 264 4.26 2.52 15.76
CA SER A 264 4.52 2.01 17.11
C SER A 264 4.52 3.22 18.05
N ALA A 265 3.80 3.13 19.16
CA ALA A 265 3.82 4.17 20.19
C ALA A 265 5.27 4.54 20.57
N HIS A 266 6.20 3.58 20.42
CA HIS A 266 7.63 3.75 20.56
C HIS A 266 8.24 4.75 19.57
N THR A 267 7.92 4.67 18.28
CA THR A 267 8.43 5.62 17.27
C THR A 267 7.95 7.05 17.54
N VAL A 268 6.69 7.20 17.96
CA VAL A 268 6.13 8.49 18.35
C VAL A 268 6.78 9.03 19.62
N LEU A 269 7.03 8.16 20.61
CA LEU A 269 7.69 8.51 21.86
C LEU A 269 9.17 8.87 21.66
N THR A 270 9.89 8.14 20.80
CA THR A 270 11.29 8.40 20.44
C THR A 270 11.43 9.75 19.70
N LEU A 271 10.48 10.11 18.84
CA LEU A 271 10.48 11.40 18.15
C LEU A 271 10.11 12.55 19.11
N ALA A 272 9.21 12.32 20.06
CA ALA A 272 8.85 13.29 21.11
C ALA A 272 9.94 13.46 22.19
N ALA A 273 10.90 12.52 22.29
CA ALA A 273 12.03 12.57 23.22
C ALA A 273 13.29 13.22 22.62
N LEU A 274 13.26 13.66 21.36
CA LEU A 274 14.35 14.43 20.77
C LEU A 274 14.36 15.84 21.39
N PRO A 275 15.51 16.33 21.89
CA PRO A 275 15.62 17.69 22.40
C PRO A 275 15.32 18.68 21.27
N MET A 276 14.34 19.56 21.50
CA MET A 276 13.97 20.59 20.53
C MET A 276 15.08 21.64 20.46
N PRO A 277 15.48 22.12 19.26
CA PRO A 277 16.43 23.23 19.14
C PRO A 277 15.77 24.49 19.69
N GLY A 278 16.14 24.89 20.91
CA GLY A 278 15.59 26.06 21.59
C GLY A 278 15.54 25.98 23.12
N ASP A 279 15.69 24.79 23.74
CA ASP A 279 15.68 24.63 25.21
C ASP A 279 17.04 24.95 25.87
N GLU A 280 17.77 25.92 25.34
CA GLU A 280 18.84 26.58 26.10
C GLU A 280 18.39 28.01 26.47
N LYS A 281 17.90 28.13 27.70
CA LYS A 281 18.23 29.14 28.72
C LYS A 281 17.02 29.80 29.39
N ALA A 282 16.82 29.45 30.65
CA ALA A 282 16.63 30.43 31.73
C ALA A 282 16.85 29.74 33.08
N ASP A 283 18.06 29.82 33.64
CA ASP A 283 18.19 29.82 35.09
C ASP A 283 18.90 31.10 35.51
N SER A 284 18.18 31.92 36.26
CA SER A 284 18.64 33.21 36.74
C SER A 284 18.39 33.30 38.22
N ARG A 285 19.49 33.53 38.95
CA ARG A 285 19.57 34.09 40.31
C ARG A 285 19.07 33.19 41.45
N VAL A 286 20.02 32.49 42.06
CA VAL A 286 19.94 32.19 43.49
C VAL A 286 20.60 33.34 44.27
N THR A 287 19.76 34.20 44.86
CA THR A 287 20.14 35.05 45.99
C THR A 287 20.12 34.17 47.26
N ILE A 288 21.28 33.92 47.88
CA ILE A 288 21.32 33.43 49.26
C ILE A 288 21.67 34.62 50.16
N LYS A 289 20.67 35.12 50.88
CA LYS A 289 20.88 35.80 52.17
C LYS A 289 21.10 34.70 53.20
N ASN A 290 22.19 34.78 53.96
CA ASN A 290 22.25 34.17 55.29
C ASN A 290 23.00 35.13 56.23
N ASP A 291 22.24 35.83 57.06
CA ASP A 291 22.71 36.47 58.27
C ASP A 291 22.91 35.40 59.35
N THR A 292 24.13 35.25 59.85
CA THR A 292 24.35 34.81 61.24
C THR A 292 25.56 35.51 61.85
N LYS A 293 25.32 36.08 63.03
CA LYS A 293 26.20 36.85 63.89
C LYS A 293 27.45 36.10 64.41
N LYS A 294 28.58 36.83 64.40
CA LYS A 294 29.48 37.19 65.53
C LYS A 294 30.32 36.11 66.24
N SER A 295 31.66 36.22 66.06
CA SER A 295 32.80 36.03 66.99
C SER A 295 34.05 36.36 66.16
N ALA A 296 34.97 37.29 66.44
CA ALA A 296 35.36 38.06 67.61
C ALA A 296 35.61 39.54 67.24
#